data_AF-A0A9P7N370-F1
#
_entry.id   AF-A0A9P7N370-F1
#
_cell.length_a   1.000
_cell.length_b   1.000
_cell.length_c   1.000
_cell.angle_alpha   90.00
_cell.angle_beta   90.00
_cell.angle_gamma   90.00
#
_symmetry.space_group_name_H-M   'P 1'
#
loop_
_entity.id
_entity.type
_entity.pdbx_description
1 polymer ?
#
loop_
_entity_poly.entity_id
_entity_poly.type
_entity_poly.pdbx_seq_one_letter_code
_entity_poly.pdbx_strand_id
1 'polypeptide(L)'
;MSEDDTDMLGPDGHGSSSRVDRDRRAPRFSWTPAYETTFFRSLCASVQLGLRENSSFKAEAWERAAQALQERHGAYPAKSHLINKSDNARKRFRLWRGLREDPEFVYNPVSKTVTATEDAWKAHIE
;
A
#
# COMPACT_ATOMS: atom_id res chain seq x y z
N MET A 1 62.83 -21.53 -18.68
CA MET A 1 62.24 -20.36 -19.38
C MET A 1 61.75 -20.90 -20.71
N SER A 2 60.46 -21.07 -20.97
CA SER A 2 59.32 -20.24 -20.55
C SER A 2 58.06 -21.07 -20.31
N GLU A 3 57.26 -20.61 -19.34
CA GLU A 3 55.84 -20.91 -19.13
C GLU A 3 55.01 -20.06 -20.10
N ASP A 4 53.86 -20.54 -20.56
CA ASP A 4 52.58 -19.81 -20.46
C ASP A 4 51.38 -20.70 -20.85
N ASP A 5 50.44 -20.76 -19.91
CA ASP A 5 49.07 -21.29 -19.96
C ASP A 5 48.15 -20.31 -20.71
N THR A 6 47.08 -20.77 -21.38
CA THR A 6 45.72 -20.18 -21.26
C THR A 6 44.72 -20.83 -22.23
N ASP A 7 43.80 -21.59 -21.63
CA ASP A 7 42.58 -22.14 -22.21
C ASP A 7 41.41 -21.22 -21.82
N MET A 8 40.71 -20.57 -22.76
CA MET A 8 39.47 -19.84 -22.47
C MET A 8 38.53 -19.71 -23.69
N LEU A 9 37.43 -20.46 -23.60
CA LEU A 9 36.02 -20.06 -23.82
C LEU A 9 35.59 -19.52 -25.21
N GLY A 10 34.91 -20.39 -25.97
CA GLY A 10 33.96 -19.98 -27.02
C GLY A 10 32.62 -19.48 -26.44
N PRO A 11 31.88 -18.59 -27.14
CA PRO A 11 30.67 -17.98 -26.61
C PRO A 11 29.42 -18.78 -27.02
N ASP A 12 28.90 -19.62 -26.13
CA ASP A 12 27.55 -20.17 -26.27
C ASP A 12 26.51 -19.23 -25.63
N GLY A 13 25.99 -18.31 -26.44
CA GLY A 13 24.87 -17.44 -26.10
C GLY A 13 23.54 -18.20 -26.07
N HIS A 14 23.27 -18.94 -24.98
CA HIS A 14 21.93 -19.44 -24.65
C HIS A 14 21.26 -18.54 -23.62
N GLY A 15 20.14 -17.93 -24.00
CA GLY A 15 19.27 -17.24 -23.04
C GLY A 15 18.41 -16.16 -23.65
N SER A 16 17.62 -16.47 -24.68
CA SER A 16 16.46 -15.65 -25.02
C SER A 16 15.48 -15.74 -23.84
N SER A 17 15.64 -14.83 -22.87
CA SER A 17 14.71 -14.66 -21.77
C SER A 17 13.37 -14.27 -22.38
N SER A 18 12.49 -15.25 -22.49
CA SER A 18 11.13 -15.06 -22.94
C SER A 18 10.54 -13.95 -22.10
N ARG A 19 10.20 -12.84 -22.77
CA ARG A 19 9.38 -11.77 -22.21
C ARG A 19 8.01 -12.40 -21.99
N VAL A 20 7.86 -13.12 -20.87
CA VAL A 20 6.61 -13.76 -20.49
C VAL A 20 5.58 -12.65 -20.44
N ASP A 21 4.67 -12.71 -21.40
CA ASP A 21 3.51 -11.87 -21.65
C ASP A 21 2.83 -11.52 -20.31
N ARG A 22 3.23 -10.37 -19.73
CA ARG A 22 2.80 -9.94 -18.39
C ARG A 22 1.30 -9.61 -18.36
N ASP A 23 0.69 -9.45 -19.53
CA ASP A 23 -0.71 -9.05 -19.71
C ASP A 23 -1.72 -10.18 -19.53
N ARG A 24 -1.28 -11.45 -19.44
CA ARG A 24 -2.18 -12.58 -19.16
C ARG A 24 -2.33 -12.92 -17.68
N ARG A 25 -1.74 -12.14 -16.77
CA ARG A 25 -1.96 -12.35 -15.32
C ARG A 25 -3.37 -11.92 -14.97
N ALA A 26 -4.10 -12.80 -14.28
CA ALA A 26 -5.42 -12.50 -13.73
C ALA A 26 -5.44 -11.11 -13.07
N PRO A 27 -6.53 -10.33 -13.23
CA PRO A 27 -6.59 -8.96 -12.73
C PRO A 27 -6.20 -8.91 -11.25
N ARG A 28 -5.18 -8.11 -10.93
CA ARG A 28 -4.79 -7.88 -9.53
C ARG A 28 -5.97 -7.26 -8.79
N PHE A 29 -6.21 -7.72 -7.56
CA PHE A 29 -7.26 -7.17 -6.71
C PHE A 29 -7.13 -5.65 -6.64
N SER A 30 -8.17 -4.95 -7.06
CA SER A 30 -8.19 -3.49 -7.15
C SER A 30 -9.15 -2.93 -6.11
N TRP A 31 -8.68 -1.93 -5.36
CA TRP A 31 -9.49 -1.27 -4.34
C TRP A 31 -10.44 -0.27 -4.98
N THR A 32 -11.70 -0.30 -4.58
CA THR A 32 -12.70 0.73 -4.90
C THR A 32 -13.05 1.52 -3.64
N PRO A 33 -13.60 2.75 -3.76
CA PRO A 33 -14.07 3.51 -2.59
C PRO A 33 -15.10 2.75 -1.72
N ALA A 34 -15.94 1.91 -2.35
CA ALA A 34 -16.91 1.09 -1.65
C ALA A 34 -16.24 -0.02 -0.80
N TYR A 35 -15.20 -0.65 -1.35
CA TYR A 35 -14.41 -1.67 -0.65
C TYR A 35 -13.64 -1.04 0.50
N GLU A 36 -12.97 0.09 0.23
CA GLU A 36 -12.26 0.86 1.26
C GLU A 36 -13.16 1.22 2.43
N THR A 37 -14.35 1.77 2.14
CA THR A 37 -15.31 2.16 3.17
C THR A 37 -15.69 0.97 4.05
N THR A 38 -15.94 -0.18 3.44
CA THR A 38 -16.33 -1.41 4.16
C THR A 38 -15.18 -1.96 4.99
N PHE A 39 -14.00 -2.04 4.38
CA PHE A 39 -12.76 -2.48 5.01
C PHE A 39 -12.40 -1.65 6.24
N PHE A 40 -12.34 -0.32 6.11
CA PHE A 40 -11.96 0.55 7.22
C PHE A 40 -13.02 0.58 8.32
N ARG A 41 -14.32 0.52 7.98
CA ARG A 41 -15.38 0.37 8.99
C ARG A 41 -15.20 -0.92 9.80
N SER A 42 -14.89 -2.03 9.14
CA SER A 42 -14.61 -3.29 9.84
C SER A 42 -13.40 -3.17 10.76
N LEU A 43 -12.32 -2.52 10.31
CA LEU A 43 -11.15 -2.30 11.17
C LEU A 43 -11.46 -1.41 12.38
N CYS A 44 -12.24 -0.33 12.20
CA CYS A 44 -12.68 0.53 13.31
C CYS A 44 -13.50 -0.24 14.34
N ALA A 45 -14.45 -1.08 13.89
CA ALA A 45 -15.22 -1.94 14.78
C ALA A 45 -14.31 -2.95 15.51
N SER A 46 -13.33 -3.54 14.82
CA SER A 46 -12.35 -4.44 15.44
C SER A 46 -11.48 -3.76 16.50
N VAL A 47 -11.19 -2.46 16.38
CA VAL A 47 -10.51 -1.70 17.46
C VAL A 47 -11.39 -1.64 18.71
N GLN A 48 -12.68 -1.37 18.56
CA GLN A 48 -13.63 -1.30 19.68
C GLN A 48 -13.77 -2.65 20.41
N LEU A 49 -13.50 -3.76 19.72
CA LEU A 49 -13.49 -5.11 20.27
C LEU A 49 -12.13 -5.53 20.88
N GLY A 50 -11.14 -4.64 20.95
CA GLY A 50 -9.82 -4.97 21.48
C GLY A 50 -8.98 -5.89 20.58
N LEU A 51 -9.31 -5.97 19.29
CA LEU A 51 -8.59 -6.78 18.30
C LEU A 51 -7.41 -6.04 17.65
N ARG A 52 -7.01 -4.91 18.25
CA ARG A 52 -5.82 -4.15 17.89
C ARG A 52 -4.70 -4.50 18.86
N GLU A 53 -3.54 -4.82 18.34
CA GLU A 53 -2.35 -5.15 19.13
C GLU A 53 -1.22 -4.19 18.73
N ASN A 54 -0.86 -3.28 19.63
CA ASN A 54 0.14 -2.24 19.39
C ASN A 54 -0.16 -1.42 18.12
N SER A 55 0.72 -1.56 17.12
CA SER A 55 0.67 -0.94 15.80
C SER A 55 0.03 -1.83 14.74
N SER A 56 -0.53 -2.99 15.10
CA SER A 56 -1.13 -3.96 14.17
C SER A 56 -2.51 -4.46 14.67
N PHE A 57 -3.07 -5.41 13.94
CA PHE A 57 -4.34 -6.08 14.25
C PHE A 57 -4.12 -7.58 14.42
N LYS A 58 -4.90 -8.19 15.32
CA LYS A 58 -4.96 -9.64 15.51
C LYS A 58 -5.49 -10.33 14.24
N ALA A 59 -5.22 -11.63 14.11
CA ALA A 59 -5.70 -12.43 12.97
C ALA A 59 -7.22 -12.30 12.75
N GLU A 60 -7.99 -12.34 13.83
CA GLU A 60 -9.45 -12.23 13.84
C GLU A 60 -9.95 -10.91 13.21
N ALA A 61 -9.25 -9.79 13.42
CA ALA A 61 -9.63 -8.52 12.84
C ALA A 61 -9.44 -8.50 11.31
N TRP A 62 -8.42 -9.18 10.80
CA TRP A 62 -8.20 -9.31 9.35
C TRP A 62 -9.24 -10.22 8.71
N GLU A 63 -9.61 -11.30 9.38
CA GLU A 63 -10.65 -12.23 8.93
C GLU A 63 -12.02 -11.54 8.87
N ARG A 64 -12.41 -10.81 9.93
CA ARG A 64 -13.64 -10.01 9.94
C ARG A 64 -13.69 -9.00 8.79
N ALA A 65 -12.56 -8.35 8.50
CA ALA A 65 -12.48 -7.39 7.40
C ALA A 65 -12.58 -8.05 6.02
N ALA A 66 -11.99 -9.24 5.84
CA ALA A 66 -12.13 -10.04 4.62
C ALA A 66 -13.57 -10.52 4.44
N GLN A 67 -14.18 -11.04 5.50
CA GLN A 67 -15.57 -11.51 5.50
C GLN A 67 -16.55 -10.37 5.17
N ALA A 68 -16.36 -9.19 5.75
CA ALA A 68 -17.19 -8.02 5.43
C ALA A 68 -17.10 -7.60 3.95
N LEU A 69 -15.92 -7.77 3.32
CA LEU A 69 -15.73 -7.50 1.89
C LEU A 69 -16.40 -8.57 1.02
N GLN A 70 -16.31 -9.84 1.44
CA GLN A 70 -16.97 -10.94 0.77
C GLN A 70 -18.50 -10.80 0.83
N GLU A 71 -19.07 -10.65 2.01
CA GLU A 71 -20.52 -10.60 2.22
C GLU A 71 -21.16 -9.39 1.51
N ARG A 72 -20.48 -8.24 1.53
CA ARG A 72 -21.07 -6.99 1.02
C ARG A 72 -20.81 -6.75 -0.47
N HIS A 73 -19.73 -7.29 -1.02
CA HIS A 73 -19.29 -6.98 -2.38
C HIS A 73 -18.93 -8.20 -3.23
N GLY A 74 -18.96 -9.41 -2.66
CA GLY A 74 -18.41 -10.60 -3.34
C GLY A 74 -16.91 -10.47 -3.62
N ALA A 75 -16.19 -9.71 -2.81
CA ALA A 75 -14.78 -9.39 -3.02
C ALA A 75 -13.88 -10.32 -2.18
N TYR A 76 -12.84 -10.89 -2.81
CA TYR A 76 -11.95 -11.87 -2.19
C TYR A 76 -10.49 -11.39 -2.15
N PRO A 77 -10.16 -10.39 -1.30
CA PRO A 77 -8.78 -9.94 -1.15
C PRO A 77 -7.94 -10.96 -0.38
N ALA A 78 -6.74 -11.26 -0.88
CA ALA A 78 -5.71 -11.88 -0.06
C ALA A 78 -5.33 -11.00 1.15
N LYS A 79 -4.87 -11.65 2.24
CA LYS A 79 -4.44 -10.97 3.47
C LYS A 79 -3.38 -9.89 3.22
N SER A 80 -2.46 -10.12 2.29
CA SER A 80 -1.44 -9.13 1.90
C SER A 80 -2.04 -7.84 1.33
N HIS A 81 -3.17 -7.91 0.61
CA HIS A 81 -3.86 -6.71 0.13
C HIS A 81 -4.43 -5.88 1.28
N LEU A 82 -4.96 -6.53 2.33
CA LEU A 82 -5.51 -5.88 3.51
C LEU A 82 -4.42 -5.17 4.31
N ILE A 83 -3.32 -5.87 4.59
CA ILE A 83 -2.17 -5.32 5.31
C ILE A 83 -1.62 -4.11 4.55
N ASN A 84 -1.30 -4.28 3.26
CA ASN A 84 -0.77 -3.20 2.43
C ASN A 84 -1.74 -1.99 2.38
N LYS A 85 -3.05 -2.24 2.34
CA LYS A 85 -4.05 -1.15 2.34
C LYS A 85 -4.03 -0.37 3.65
N SER A 86 -4.02 -1.08 4.78
CA SER A 86 -3.97 -0.45 6.11
C SER A 86 -2.68 0.33 6.33
N ASP A 87 -1.53 -0.18 5.88
CA ASP A 87 -0.24 0.49 6.04
C ASP A 87 -0.15 1.75 5.19
N ASN A 88 -0.59 1.70 3.92
CA ASN A 88 -0.62 2.89 3.07
C ASN A 88 -1.62 3.94 3.56
N ALA A 89 -2.76 3.53 4.13
CA ALA A 89 -3.68 4.47 4.76
C ALA A 89 -3.06 5.14 5.98
N ARG A 90 -2.35 4.37 6.82
CA ARG A 90 -1.63 4.90 7.98
C ARG A 90 -0.52 5.88 7.58
N LYS A 91 0.27 5.57 6.54
CA LYS A 91 1.29 6.49 6.01
C LYS A 91 0.66 7.80 5.55
N ARG A 92 -0.39 7.74 4.73
CA ARG A 92 -1.13 8.93 4.26
C ARG A 92 -1.74 9.72 5.41
N PHE A 93 -2.28 9.05 6.42
CA PHE A 93 -2.80 9.72 7.61
C PHE A 93 -1.71 10.44 8.40
N ARG A 94 -0.52 9.85 8.56
CA ARG A 94 0.60 10.53 9.23
C ARG A 94 1.04 11.79 8.50
N LEU A 95 1.14 11.73 7.17
CA LEU A 95 1.45 12.91 6.35
C LEU A 95 0.38 13.99 6.51
N TRP A 96 -0.89 13.62 6.36
CA TRP A 96 -2.01 14.54 6.54
C TRP A 96 -2.05 15.14 7.95
N ARG A 97 -1.76 14.33 8.98
CA ARG A 97 -1.72 14.78 10.37
C ARG A 97 -0.58 15.77 10.59
N GLY A 98 0.61 15.50 10.05
CA GLY A 98 1.75 16.42 10.13
C GLY A 98 1.43 17.79 9.53
N LEU A 99 0.76 17.81 8.37
CA LEU A 99 0.26 19.06 7.79
C LEU A 99 -0.77 19.73 8.72
N ARG A 100 -1.74 18.99 9.25
CA ARG A 100 -2.84 19.56 10.05
C ARG A 100 -2.46 20.04 11.44
N GLU A 101 -1.33 19.62 11.97
CA GLU A 101 -0.79 20.09 13.25
C GLU A 101 -0.12 21.47 13.11
N ASP A 102 0.16 21.90 11.87
CA ASP A 102 0.70 23.22 11.56
C ASP A 102 -0.45 24.22 11.28
N PRO A 103 -0.51 25.37 11.99
CA PRO A 103 -1.55 26.37 11.80
C PRO A 103 -1.55 27.02 10.40
N GLU A 104 -0.44 26.99 9.66
CA GLU A 104 -0.35 27.52 8.30
C GLU A 104 -1.10 26.65 7.28
N PHE A 105 -1.41 25.40 7.65
CA PHE A 105 -2.06 24.42 6.78
C PHE A 105 -3.55 24.24 7.14
N VAL A 106 -4.40 24.85 6.33
CA VAL A 106 -5.86 24.81 6.51
C VAL A 106 -6.48 23.73 5.63
N TYR A 107 -7.37 22.91 6.19
CA TYR A 107 -8.14 21.95 5.40
C TYR A 107 -9.35 22.63 4.77
N ASN A 108 -9.49 22.52 3.46
CA ASN A 108 -10.67 22.96 2.74
C ASN A 108 -11.65 21.78 2.57
N PRO A 109 -12.82 21.80 3.23
CA PRO A 109 -13.79 20.70 3.18
C PRO A 109 -14.50 20.57 1.82
N VAL A 110 -14.51 21.63 0.99
CA VAL A 110 -15.15 21.64 -0.33
C VAL A 110 -14.27 20.93 -1.35
N SER A 111 -13.00 21.33 -1.46
CA SER A 111 -12.04 20.68 -2.36
C SER A 111 -11.47 19.37 -1.79
N LYS A 112 -11.65 19.13 -0.49
CA LYS A 112 -11.05 18.01 0.27
C LYS A 112 -9.52 18.01 0.23
N THR A 113 -8.92 19.19 0.12
CA THR A 113 -7.46 19.39 0.07
C THR A 113 -6.97 20.22 1.25
N VAL A 114 -5.70 20.09 1.58
CA VAL A 114 -5.02 21.02 2.49
C VAL A 114 -4.48 22.17 1.65
N THR A 115 -4.70 23.40 2.10
CA THR A 115 -4.25 24.63 1.45
C THR A 115 -3.40 25.42 2.44
N ALA A 116 -2.30 25.98 1.95
CA ALA A 116 -1.37 26.83 2.68
C ALA A 116 -0.76 27.85 1.70
N THR A 117 -0.02 28.83 2.21
CA THR A 117 0.76 29.75 1.38
C THR A 117 1.92 29.02 0.68
N GLU A 118 2.42 29.58 -0.41
CA GLU A 118 3.58 29.02 -1.12
C GLU A 118 4.82 28.94 -0.21
N ASP A 119 5.00 29.92 0.68
CA ASP A 119 6.11 29.95 1.62
C ASP A 119 6.00 28.84 2.68
N ALA A 120 4.80 28.57 3.19
CA ALA A 120 4.56 27.45 4.11
C ALA A 120 4.81 26.10 3.44
N TRP A 121 4.42 25.93 2.17
CA TRP A 121 4.75 24.71 1.41
C TRP A 121 6.25 24.52 1.20
N LYS A 122 7.00 25.60 0.90
CA LYS A 122 8.47 25.54 0.78
C LYS A 122 9.12 25.14 2.10
N ALA A 123 8.74 25.79 3.21
CA ALA A 123 9.27 25.48 4.53
C ALA A 123 8.96 24.04 5.01
N HIS A 124 7.86 23.45 4.55
CA HIS A 124 7.50 22.07 4.90
C HIS A 124 8.20 20.99 4.06
N ILE A 125 8.63 21.33 2.84
CA ILE A 125 9.26 20.39 1.89
C ILE A 125 10.79 20.40 2.01
N GLU A 126 11.38 21.53 2.41
CA GLU A 126 12.81 21.74 2.64
C GLU A 126 13.28 21.14 3.97
#